data_AF-A0A5R9GCL8-F1
#
_entry.id   AF-A0A5R9GCL8-F1
#
_cell.length_a   1.000
_cell.length_b   1.000
_cell.length_c   1.000
_cell.angle_alpha   90.00
_cell.angle_beta   90.00
_cell.angle_gamma   90.00
#
_symmetry.space_group_name_H-M   'P 1'
#
loop_
_entity.id
_entity.type
_entity.pdbx_description
1 polymer ?
#
loop_
_entity_poly.entity_id
_entity_poly.type
_entity_poly.pdbx_seq_one_letter_code
_entity_poly.pdbx_strand_id
1 'polypeptide(L)'
;MFGCFISLRTSVRDMDNSINFDYIICLICKRLHVQECESMSKNTLSAEGYAARISSIAARVPIECHVRLDVTNDFILPPNWGFRDRVNINFHMAYVRSGDGSYEFGDRVEKLTRGKVFFVSPGYRHSRHLNPLKPPSMSLVRFSLVRNDSQAPLEWTIPPFAFAFEPRNGAVFHSLFGSLARRPPNSELTQAMYGSLIVQLLIEIYAELVAAGDADVLGDFRMEKAIRWMHEHVDRPASVKQLAARSGLSVNYFRTMFKKRFGKNPYDYMTELRMKRAMELLLETDDKVKDVASALGFTDPFAFSKQFKAVLGVAPSHLKRGKEKTADW
;
A
#
# COMPACT_ATOMS: atom_id res chain seq x y z
N MET A 1 -14.00 -30.37 -31.03
CA MET A 1 -15.17 -29.47 -31.04
C MET A 1 -14.83 -28.29 -30.15
N PHE A 2 -14.39 -27.17 -30.75
CA PHE A 2 -14.37 -25.79 -30.26
C PHE A 2 -13.47 -25.01 -31.21
N GLY A 3 -14.10 -24.31 -32.15
CA GLY A 3 -13.50 -23.19 -32.86
C GLY A 3 -14.23 -21.93 -32.43
N CYS A 4 -13.51 -20.82 -32.31
CA CYS A 4 -13.91 -19.57 -32.94
C CYS A 4 -12.74 -18.59 -32.91
N PHE A 5 -12.21 -18.31 -34.11
CA PHE A 5 -11.37 -17.17 -34.44
C PHE A 5 -12.25 -15.92 -34.47
N ILE A 6 -11.84 -14.84 -33.80
CA ILE A 6 -12.14 -13.48 -34.28
C ILE A 6 -10.85 -12.65 -34.20
N SER A 7 -10.31 -12.42 -35.39
CA SER A 7 -9.35 -11.38 -35.72
C SER A 7 -10.03 -10.01 -35.61
N LEU A 8 -9.41 -9.07 -34.90
CA LEU A 8 -9.69 -7.65 -35.07
C LEU A 8 -8.40 -6.92 -35.42
N ARG A 9 -8.19 -6.79 -36.72
CA ARG A 9 -7.52 -5.63 -37.33
C ARG A 9 -8.48 -4.44 -37.23
N THR A 10 -8.07 -3.38 -36.55
CA THR A 10 -8.53 -2.00 -36.77
C THR A 10 -7.27 -1.14 -36.73
N SER A 11 -6.67 -0.89 -37.90
CA SER A 11 -6.83 0.35 -38.68
C SER A 11 -6.49 1.59 -37.86
N VAL A 12 -5.22 1.99 -37.97
CA VAL A 12 -4.72 3.33 -37.66
C VAL A 12 -5.26 4.27 -38.74
N ARG A 13 -6.44 4.86 -38.52
CA ARG A 13 -7.00 6.01 -39.25
C ARG A 13 -8.32 6.37 -38.58
N ASP A 14 -8.21 7.31 -37.66
CA ASP A 14 -9.16 8.39 -37.33
C ASP A 14 -8.73 8.95 -35.97
N MET A 15 -7.69 9.78 -36.03
CA MET A 15 -7.35 10.73 -34.97
C MET A 15 -8.46 11.79 -34.98
N ASP A 16 -9.54 11.51 -34.26
CA ASP A 16 -10.49 12.54 -33.89
C ASP A 16 -10.07 13.14 -32.55
N ASN A 17 -10.07 14.46 -32.46
CA ASN A 17 -9.38 15.27 -31.45
C ASN A 17 -10.07 15.27 -30.07
N SER A 18 -10.68 14.15 -29.67
CA SER A 18 -11.25 13.96 -28.33
C SER A 18 -10.20 13.35 -27.42
N ILE A 19 -9.77 14.13 -26.44
CA ILE A 19 -8.91 13.68 -25.36
C ILE A 19 -9.63 12.52 -24.64
N ASN A 20 -9.18 11.29 -24.85
CA ASN A 20 -9.76 10.10 -24.21
C ASN A 20 -9.53 10.21 -22.69
N PHE A 21 -10.62 10.46 -21.98
CA PHE A 21 -10.65 10.72 -20.55
C PHE A 21 -10.04 9.56 -19.74
N ASP A 22 -10.30 8.32 -20.15
CA ASP A 22 -9.73 7.11 -19.53
C ASP A 22 -8.22 7.00 -19.77
N TYR A 23 -7.73 7.48 -20.92
CA TYR A 23 -6.29 7.55 -21.21
C TYR A 23 -5.60 8.62 -20.38
N ILE A 24 -6.24 9.78 -20.15
CA ILE A 24 -5.75 10.81 -19.24
C ILE A 24 -5.74 10.32 -17.80
N ILE A 25 -6.80 9.65 -17.33
CA ILE A 25 -6.85 9.05 -16.00
C ILE A 25 -5.74 8.00 -15.87
N CYS A 26 -5.58 7.12 -16.87
CA CYS A 26 -4.51 6.14 -16.89
C CYS A 26 -3.12 6.78 -16.86
N LEU A 27 -2.91 7.90 -17.56
CA LEU A 27 -1.65 8.65 -17.57
C LEU A 27 -1.40 9.46 -16.29
N ILE A 28 -2.44 9.99 -15.63
CA ILE A 28 -2.31 10.71 -14.34
C ILE A 28 -2.08 9.72 -13.21
N CYS A 29 -2.86 8.66 -13.15
CA CYS A 29 -2.65 7.55 -12.21
C CYS A 29 -1.31 6.89 -12.47
N LYS A 30 -0.93 6.64 -13.74
CA LYS A 30 0.44 6.23 -14.08
C LYS A 30 1.42 7.29 -13.66
N ARG A 31 1.31 8.58 -13.93
CA ARG A 31 2.35 9.57 -13.57
C ARG A 31 2.56 9.66 -12.05
N LEU A 32 1.48 9.63 -11.27
CA LEU A 32 1.54 9.54 -9.81
C LEU A 32 2.16 8.21 -9.34
N HIS A 33 1.83 7.10 -10.00
CA HIS A 33 2.40 5.78 -9.72
C HIS A 33 3.74 5.48 -10.41
N VAL A 34 4.19 6.25 -11.41
CA VAL A 34 5.38 6.05 -12.26
C VAL A 34 6.50 6.92 -11.72
N GLN A 35 6.20 8.13 -11.24
CA GLN A 35 7.12 8.83 -10.35
C GLN A 35 7.40 8.02 -9.07
N GLU A 36 6.43 7.23 -8.60
CA GLU A 36 6.66 6.25 -7.54
C GLU A 36 7.41 5.02 -8.10
N CYS A 37 6.90 4.30 -9.11
CA CYS A 37 7.40 3.02 -9.65
C CYS A 37 8.76 3.06 -10.34
N GLU A 38 9.11 4.09 -11.13
CA GLU A 38 10.42 4.18 -11.81
C GLU A 38 11.58 4.38 -10.82
N SER A 39 11.27 4.82 -9.59
CA SER A 39 12.24 4.91 -8.49
C SER A 39 12.24 3.69 -7.55
N MET A 40 11.25 2.79 -7.64
CA MET A 40 11.06 1.69 -6.68
C MET A 40 11.99 0.49 -6.88
N SER A 41 12.60 0.32 -8.06
CA SER A 41 13.48 -0.83 -8.30
C SER A 41 14.79 -0.79 -7.49
N LYS A 42 15.07 0.33 -6.79
CA LYS A 42 16.33 0.53 -6.04
C LYS A 42 16.19 0.83 -4.55
N ASN A 43 14.98 1.07 -4.03
CA ASN A 43 14.81 1.52 -2.64
C ASN A 43 14.56 0.35 -1.69
N THR A 44 15.65 -0.32 -1.29
CA THR A 44 15.65 -1.06 -0.02
C THR A 44 15.36 -0.05 1.10
N LEU A 45 14.27 -0.27 1.82
CA LEU A 45 13.94 0.57 2.97
C LEU A 45 14.86 0.17 4.14
N SER A 46 15.12 1.14 5.03
CA SER A 46 15.69 0.83 6.33
C SER A 46 14.67 0.08 7.20
N ALA A 47 15.11 -0.50 8.31
CA ALA A 47 14.21 -1.16 9.26
C ALA A 47 13.08 -0.22 9.71
N GLU A 48 13.36 1.07 9.89
CA GLU A 48 12.37 2.09 10.25
C GLU A 48 11.38 2.35 9.12
N GLY A 49 11.84 2.32 7.86
CA GLY A 49 10.97 2.45 6.70
C GLY A 49 9.95 1.31 6.62
N TYR A 50 10.40 0.07 6.87
CA TYR A 50 9.49 -1.08 6.95
C TYR A 50 8.56 -1.00 8.16
N ALA A 51 9.06 -0.62 9.35
CA ALA A 51 8.24 -0.44 10.55
C ALA A 51 7.11 0.57 10.32
N ALA A 52 7.40 1.70 9.65
CA ALA A 52 6.41 2.70 9.30
C ALA A 52 5.31 2.15 8.37
N ARG A 53 5.64 1.23 7.44
CA ARG A 53 4.64 0.58 6.59
C ARG A 53 3.76 -0.39 7.37
N ILE A 54 4.35 -1.19 8.25
CA ILE A 54 3.60 -2.12 9.12
C ILE A 54 2.68 -1.35 10.08
N SER A 55 3.18 -0.28 10.70
CA SER A 55 2.38 0.63 11.54
C SER A 55 1.18 1.20 10.79
N SER A 56 1.37 1.61 9.52
CA SER A 56 0.27 2.13 8.69
C SER A 56 -0.81 1.08 8.39
N ILE A 57 -0.47 -0.22 8.35
CA ILE A 57 -1.45 -1.30 8.27
C ILE A 57 -2.20 -1.40 9.60
N ALA A 58 -1.45 -1.52 10.70
CA ALA A 58 -2.02 -1.70 12.03
C ALA A 58 -2.93 -0.54 12.45
N ALA A 59 -2.63 0.70 12.03
CA ALA A 59 -3.43 1.88 12.34
C ALA A 59 -4.83 1.88 11.70
N ARG A 60 -5.04 1.12 10.61
CA ARG A 60 -6.33 0.99 9.91
C ARG A 60 -7.20 -0.12 10.54
N VAL A 61 -6.58 -1.08 11.22
CA VAL A 61 -7.26 -2.21 11.86
C VAL A 61 -7.52 -1.91 13.35
N PRO A 62 -8.72 -2.14 13.90
CA PRO A 62 -9.94 -2.63 13.26
C PRO A 62 -10.87 -1.50 12.80
N ILE A 63 -10.40 -0.25 12.70
CA ILE A 63 -11.25 0.94 12.54
C ILE A 63 -11.88 0.99 11.14
N GLU A 64 -11.06 0.98 10.10
CA GLU A 64 -11.48 1.07 8.70
C GLU A 64 -11.68 -0.32 8.07
N CYS A 65 -10.84 -1.26 8.49
CA CYS A 65 -10.77 -2.59 7.91
C CYS A 65 -10.48 -3.66 8.96
N HIS A 66 -10.69 -4.91 8.58
CA HIS A 66 -10.24 -6.09 9.32
C HIS A 66 -9.35 -6.95 8.44
N VAL A 67 -8.57 -7.82 9.10
CA VAL A 67 -7.73 -8.80 8.42
C VAL A 67 -8.56 -10.05 8.13
N ARG A 68 -8.55 -10.49 6.87
CA ARG A 68 -9.12 -11.77 6.45
C ARG A 68 -8.01 -12.71 6.05
N LEU A 69 -8.00 -13.92 6.61
CA LEU A 69 -7.11 -14.98 6.15
C LEU A 69 -7.61 -15.52 4.81
N ASP A 70 -6.74 -15.49 3.80
CA ASP A 70 -7.07 -16.04 2.49
C ASP A 70 -6.54 -17.48 2.35
N VAL A 71 -5.29 -17.71 2.76
CA VAL A 71 -4.65 -19.04 2.70
C VAL A 71 -3.65 -19.18 3.84
N THR A 72 -3.66 -20.33 4.51
CA THR A 72 -2.60 -20.73 5.46
C THR A 72 -2.16 -22.15 5.13
N ASN A 73 -0.86 -22.40 5.19
CA ASN A 73 -0.24 -23.62 4.72
C ASN A 73 1.00 -23.93 5.57
N ASP A 74 1.11 -25.15 6.10
CA ASP A 74 2.31 -25.60 6.83
C ASP A 74 2.74 -26.98 6.31
N PHE A 75 3.76 -27.00 5.46
CA PHE A 75 4.26 -28.24 4.85
C PHE A 75 5.69 -28.09 4.34
N ILE A 76 6.28 -29.23 3.94
CA ILE A 76 7.55 -29.29 3.21
C ILE A 76 7.28 -28.93 1.76
N LEU A 77 7.84 -27.82 1.27
CA LEU A 77 7.61 -27.35 -0.09
C LEU A 77 8.06 -28.40 -1.12
N PRO A 78 7.19 -28.80 -2.07
CA PRO A 78 7.59 -29.67 -3.15
C PRO A 78 8.74 -29.06 -3.97
N PRO A 79 9.68 -29.86 -4.51
CA PRO A 79 10.87 -29.35 -5.20
C PRO A 79 10.58 -28.38 -6.36
N ASN A 80 9.44 -28.54 -7.03
CA ASN A 80 9.00 -27.73 -8.16
C ASN A 80 8.13 -26.51 -7.78
N TRP A 81 7.97 -26.22 -6.48
CA TRP A 81 7.18 -25.07 -5.99
C TRP A 81 7.99 -23.78 -5.83
N GLY A 82 9.19 -23.74 -6.41
CA GLY A 82 9.87 -22.49 -6.74
C GLY A 82 9.09 -21.69 -7.78
N PHE A 83 9.30 -20.40 -7.83
CA PHE A 83 8.67 -19.52 -8.84
C PHE A 83 9.58 -18.35 -9.16
N ARG A 84 9.43 -17.79 -10.37
CA ARG A 84 10.12 -16.58 -10.81
C ARG A 84 9.11 -15.47 -11.04
N ASP A 85 9.50 -14.24 -10.76
CA ASP A 85 8.80 -13.01 -11.13
C ASP A 85 7.31 -12.96 -10.70
N ARG A 86 7.01 -13.51 -9.52
CA ARG A 86 5.64 -13.54 -8.99
C ARG A 86 5.27 -12.19 -8.41
N VAL A 87 4.03 -11.78 -8.69
CA VAL A 87 3.35 -10.67 -8.02
C VAL A 87 2.12 -11.23 -7.33
N ASN A 88 1.98 -10.95 -6.03
CA ASN A 88 0.79 -11.34 -5.28
C ASN A 88 -0.18 -10.16 -5.21
N ILE A 89 -1.47 -10.45 -5.28
CA ILE A 89 -2.55 -9.47 -5.03
C ILE A 89 -2.87 -9.31 -3.53
N ASN A 90 -2.39 -10.24 -2.70
CA ASN A 90 -2.63 -10.29 -1.25
C ASN A 90 -1.29 -10.19 -0.51
N PHE A 91 -1.31 -9.87 0.78
CA PHE A 91 -0.12 -9.95 1.61
C PHE A 91 0.34 -11.39 1.73
N HIS A 92 1.65 -11.58 1.82
CA HIS A 92 2.26 -12.89 2.00
C HIS A 92 3.31 -12.83 3.11
N MET A 93 3.13 -13.68 4.12
CA MET A 93 4.12 -13.92 5.16
C MET A 93 4.59 -15.37 5.09
N ALA A 94 5.86 -15.58 5.42
CA ALA A 94 6.40 -16.92 5.54
C ALA A 94 7.37 -17.05 6.72
N TYR A 95 7.29 -18.17 7.42
CA TYR A 95 8.22 -18.55 8.47
C TYR A 95 8.93 -19.85 8.10
N VAL A 96 10.25 -19.85 8.16
CA VAL A 96 11.06 -21.03 7.79
C VAL A 96 11.28 -21.91 9.01
N ARG A 97 10.78 -23.14 8.97
CA ARG A 97 10.95 -24.13 10.05
C ARG A 97 12.24 -24.92 9.89
N SER A 98 12.60 -25.27 8.66
CA SER A 98 13.82 -25.98 8.31
C SER A 98 14.06 -25.95 6.79
N GLY A 99 15.21 -26.49 6.37
CA GLY A 99 15.59 -26.65 4.96
C GLY A 99 16.37 -25.47 4.40
N ASP A 100 16.39 -25.35 3.07
CA ASP A 100 17.27 -24.42 2.35
C ASP A 100 16.62 -23.91 1.04
N GLY A 101 17.09 -22.76 0.57
CA GLY A 101 16.60 -22.03 -0.60
C GLY A 101 16.76 -20.52 -0.43
N SER A 102 16.07 -19.75 -1.26
CA SER A 102 16.07 -18.28 -1.17
C SER A 102 14.78 -17.64 -1.67
N TYR A 103 14.51 -16.44 -1.17
CA TYR A 103 13.66 -15.45 -1.84
C TYR A 103 14.54 -14.41 -2.54
N GLU A 104 14.06 -13.88 -3.66
CA GLU A 104 14.67 -12.74 -4.35
C GLU A 104 13.72 -11.55 -4.33
N PHE A 105 14.24 -10.40 -3.89
CA PHE A 105 13.55 -9.12 -3.79
C PHE A 105 14.29 -8.08 -4.63
N GLY A 106 13.98 -8.04 -5.93
CA GLY A 106 14.80 -7.30 -6.90
C GLY A 106 16.22 -7.84 -6.91
N ASP A 107 17.20 -6.98 -6.64
CA ASP A 107 18.63 -7.35 -6.64
C ASP A 107 19.09 -8.05 -5.35
N ARG A 108 18.22 -8.20 -4.35
CA ARG A 108 18.55 -8.83 -3.06
C ARG A 108 18.14 -10.29 -3.01
N VAL A 109 19.05 -11.15 -2.55
CA VAL A 109 18.78 -12.58 -2.32
C VAL A 109 18.80 -12.86 -0.82
N GLU A 110 17.67 -13.33 -0.30
CA GLU A 110 17.49 -13.66 1.11
C GLU A 110 17.40 -15.18 1.28
N LYS A 111 18.40 -15.78 1.94
CA LYS A 111 18.43 -17.23 2.20
C LYS A 111 17.32 -17.65 3.15
N LEU A 112 16.75 -18.84 2.91
CA LEU A 112 15.84 -19.52 3.82
C LEU A 112 16.65 -20.15 4.97
N THR A 113 16.76 -19.45 6.09
CA THR A 113 17.36 -19.96 7.33
C THR A 113 16.26 -20.25 8.35
N ARG A 114 16.45 -21.30 9.17
CA ARG A 114 15.48 -21.67 10.21
C ARG A 114 15.23 -20.49 11.14
N GLY A 115 13.95 -20.20 11.41
CA GLY A 115 13.52 -19.08 12.26
C GLY A 115 13.27 -17.79 11.49
N LYS A 116 13.73 -17.68 10.23
CA LYS A 116 13.60 -16.44 9.45
C LYS A 116 12.17 -16.21 9.00
N VAL A 117 11.76 -14.94 9.04
CA VAL A 117 10.46 -14.44 8.61
C VAL A 117 10.63 -13.63 7.32
N PHE A 118 9.70 -13.82 6.39
CA PHE A 118 9.59 -13.08 5.14
C PHE A 118 8.24 -12.38 5.09
N PHE A 119 8.22 -11.14 4.62
CA PHE A 119 7.01 -10.35 4.40
C PHE A 119 7.02 -9.77 3.00
N VAL A 120 5.91 -9.88 2.29
CA VAL A 120 5.70 -9.33 0.95
C VAL A 120 4.32 -8.69 0.87
N SER A 121 4.25 -7.40 0.54
CA SER A 121 2.98 -6.70 0.33
C SER A 121 2.38 -7.01 -1.04
N PRO A 122 1.07 -6.73 -1.25
CA PRO A 122 0.47 -6.71 -2.58
C PRO A 122 1.30 -5.89 -3.57
N GLY A 123 1.36 -6.37 -4.82
CA GLY A 123 2.04 -5.69 -5.92
C GLY A 123 3.57 -5.85 -5.96
N TYR A 124 4.21 -6.42 -4.93
CA TYR A 124 5.67 -6.56 -4.92
C TYR A 124 6.13 -7.79 -5.73
N ARG A 125 7.02 -7.57 -6.70
CA ARG A 125 7.61 -8.62 -7.54
C ARG A 125 8.72 -9.34 -6.78
N HIS A 126 8.64 -10.67 -6.72
CA HIS A 126 9.63 -11.51 -6.03
C HIS A 126 9.73 -12.91 -6.65
N SER A 127 10.86 -13.57 -6.43
CA SER A 127 11.10 -14.96 -6.83
C SER A 127 11.39 -15.83 -5.60
N ARG A 128 11.25 -17.15 -5.76
CA ARG A 128 11.65 -18.14 -4.75
C ARG A 128 12.34 -19.32 -5.41
N HIS A 129 13.54 -19.62 -4.92
CA HIS A 129 14.33 -20.77 -5.32
C HIS A 129 14.40 -21.76 -4.16
N LEU A 130 14.19 -23.05 -4.45
CA LEU A 130 14.22 -24.11 -3.46
C LEU A 130 15.48 -24.95 -3.65
N ASN A 131 16.03 -25.50 -2.57
CA ASN A 131 17.04 -26.55 -2.65
C ASN A 131 16.33 -27.93 -2.66
N PRO A 132 16.29 -28.66 -3.79
CA PRO A 132 15.59 -29.95 -3.87
C PRO A 132 16.17 -31.03 -2.95
N LEU A 133 17.46 -30.94 -2.63
CA LEU A 133 18.15 -31.91 -1.77
C LEU A 133 17.86 -31.67 -0.29
N LYS A 134 17.42 -30.45 0.06
CA LYS A 134 17.08 -30.04 1.42
C LYS A 134 15.82 -29.18 1.41
N PRO A 135 14.67 -29.76 1.03
CA PRO A 135 13.45 -29.00 0.77
C PRO A 135 12.99 -28.24 2.02
N PRO A 136 12.62 -26.97 1.89
CA PRO A 136 12.25 -26.17 3.04
C PRO A 136 10.86 -26.52 3.57
N SER A 137 10.78 -26.67 4.91
CA SER A 137 9.51 -26.71 5.63
C SER A 137 9.15 -25.30 6.06
N MET A 138 7.96 -24.84 5.66
CA MET A 138 7.55 -23.45 5.85
C MET A 138 6.09 -23.34 6.25
N SER A 139 5.82 -22.40 7.16
CA SER A 139 4.46 -21.93 7.45
C SER A 139 4.22 -20.67 6.60
N LEU A 140 3.26 -20.71 5.68
CA LEU A 140 2.91 -19.64 4.75
C LEU A 140 1.54 -19.09 5.09
N VAL A 141 1.40 -17.77 5.09
CA VAL A 141 0.15 -17.07 5.41
C VAL A 141 -0.09 -16.03 4.33
N ARG A 142 -1.26 -16.08 3.70
CA ARG A 142 -1.78 -15.04 2.82
C ARG A 142 -3.01 -14.42 3.43
N PHE A 143 -3.05 -13.09 3.40
CA PHE A 143 -4.16 -12.34 3.99
C PHE A 143 -4.46 -11.06 3.21
N SER A 144 -5.68 -10.59 3.39
CA SER A 144 -6.20 -9.36 2.78
C SER A 144 -6.67 -8.41 3.87
N LEU A 145 -6.60 -7.13 3.57
CA LEU A 145 -7.31 -6.11 4.34
C LEU A 145 -8.66 -5.88 3.66
N VAL A 146 -9.73 -5.96 4.44
CA VAL A 146 -11.11 -5.91 3.94
C VAL A 146 -11.86 -4.82 4.68
N ARG A 147 -12.56 -3.95 3.95
CA ARG A 147 -13.36 -2.87 4.56
C ARG A 147 -14.44 -3.44 5.46
N ASN A 148 -14.64 -2.80 6.61
CA ASN A 148 -15.66 -3.24 7.58
C ASN A 148 -17.09 -3.05 7.07
N ASP A 149 -17.34 -2.00 6.29
CA ASP A 149 -18.68 -1.61 5.84
C ASP A 149 -19.20 -2.43 4.66
N SER A 150 -18.33 -2.82 3.74
CA SER A 150 -18.70 -3.35 2.42
C SER A 150 -18.15 -4.74 2.17
N GLN A 151 -17.25 -5.24 3.02
CA GLN A 151 -16.51 -6.49 2.79
C GLN A 151 -15.68 -6.50 1.50
N ALA A 152 -15.54 -5.33 0.85
CA ALA A 152 -14.71 -5.15 -0.33
C ALA A 152 -13.22 -5.10 0.06
N PRO A 153 -12.31 -5.50 -0.85
CA PRO A 153 -10.88 -5.30 -0.65
C PRO A 153 -10.57 -3.83 -0.35
N LEU A 154 -9.75 -3.59 0.66
CA LEU A 154 -9.30 -2.25 1.00
C LEU A 154 -8.30 -1.77 -0.05
N GLU A 155 -8.52 -0.58 -0.60
CA GLU A 155 -7.54 0.01 -1.51
C GLU A 155 -6.19 0.21 -0.81
N TRP A 156 -5.16 -0.31 -1.48
CA TRP A 156 -3.79 -0.35 -1.00
C TRP A 156 -2.98 0.73 -1.71
N THR A 157 -2.82 1.87 -1.05
CA THR A 157 -2.12 3.05 -1.59
C THR A 157 -0.66 3.15 -1.17
N ILE A 158 -0.18 2.17 -0.39
CA ILE A 158 1.21 2.12 0.06
C ILE A 158 2.06 1.48 -1.05
N PRO A 159 3.16 2.13 -1.48
CA PRO A 159 4.06 1.55 -2.47
C PRO A 159 4.51 0.14 -2.09
N PRO A 160 4.50 -0.86 -3.01
CA PRO A 160 4.81 -2.24 -2.67
C PRO A 160 6.18 -2.42 -2.00
N PHE A 161 6.26 -3.29 -1.00
CA PHE A 161 7.49 -3.57 -0.27
C PHE A 161 7.61 -5.03 0.14
N ALA A 162 8.85 -5.48 0.30
CA ALA A 162 9.17 -6.77 0.90
C ALA A 162 10.44 -6.66 1.74
N PHE A 163 10.53 -7.55 2.74
CA PHE A 163 11.71 -7.70 3.58
C PHE A 163 11.75 -9.09 4.21
N ALA A 164 12.91 -9.43 4.76
CA ALA A 164 13.10 -10.60 5.59
C ALA A 164 13.94 -10.23 6.80
N PHE A 165 13.74 -10.93 7.92
CA PHE A 165 14.50 -10.72 9.14
C PHE A 165 14.53 -12.01 9.97
N GLU A 166 15.55 -12.14 10.81
CA GLU A 166 15.62 -13.19 11.82
C GLU A 166 15.12 -12.60 13.14
N PRO A 167 13.98 -13.07 13.68
CA PRO A 167 13.44 -12.52 14.92
C PRO A 167 14.38 -12.77 16.10
N ARG A 168 14.53 -11.80 17.00
CA ARG A 168 15.20 -12.00 18.29
C ARG A 168 14.42 -12.98 19.16
N ASN A 169 13.08 -12.90 19.13
CA ASN A 169 12.22 -13.84 19.83
C ASN A 169 11.56 -14.85 18.88
N GLY A 170 12.36 -15.73 18.27
CA GLY A 170 11.87 -16.73 17.32
C GLY A 170 10.79 -17.67 17.88
N ALA A 171 10.73 -17.88 19.19
CA ALA A 171 9.72 -18.73 19.83
C ALA A 171 8.30 -18.16 19.69
N VAL A 172 8.14 -16.84 19.79
CA VAL A 172 6.85 -16.17 19.59
C VAL A 172 6.36 -16.36 18.16
N PHE A 173 7.22 -16.13 17.17
CA PHE A 173 6.90 -16.34 15.77
C PHE A 173 6.56 -17.79 15.47
N HIS A 174 7.35 -18.74 15.98
CA HIS A 174 7.06 -20.16 15.84
C HIS A 174 5.66 -20.53 16.36
N SER A 175 5.30 -20.02 17.54
CA SER A 175 3.99 -20.26 18.15
C SER A 175 2.84 -19.65 17.36
N LEU A 176 2.99 -18.40 16.92
CA LEU A 176 1.95 -17.70 16.16
C LEU A 176 1.71 -18.33 14.79
N PHE A 177 2.77 -18.58 14.01
CA PHE A 177 2.65 -19.28 12.73
C PHE A 177 2.11 -20.71 12.90
N GLY A 178 2.56 -21.43 13.92
CA GLY A 178 2.01 -22.75 14.25
C GLY A 178 0.51 -22.69 14.61
N SER A 179 0.06 -21.60 15.24
CA SER A 179 -1.36 -21.39 15.56
C SER A 179 -2.21 -21.20 14.30
N LEU A 180 -1.69 -20.49 13.30
CA LEU A 180 -2.35 -20.29 12.01
C LEU A 180 -2.45 -21.58 11.17
N ALA A 181 -1.62 -22.59 11.45
CA ALA A 181 -1.60 -23.84 10.69
C ALA A 181 -2.58 -24.91 11.21
N ARG A 182 -3.19 -24.72 12.40
CA ARG A 182 -3.86 -25.79 13.13
C ARG A 182 -5.27 -26.14 12.64
N ARG A 183 -6.02 -25.21 12.04
CA ARG A 183 -7.41 -25.44 11.62
C ARG A 183 -7.72 -24.78 10.27
N PRO A 184 -8.55 -25.36 9.42
CA PRO A 184 -9.04 -24.65 8.25
C PRO A 184 -10.04 -23.55 8.67
N PRO A 185 -10.06 -22.38 8.00
CA PRO A 185 -10.97 -21.28 8.34
C PRO A 185 -12.39 -21.55 7.82
N ASN A 186 -13.14 -22.37 8.56
CA ASN A 186 -14.45 -22.87 8.12
C ASN A 186 -15.64 -22.08 8.68
N SER A 187 -15.40 -21.03 9.47
CA SER A 187 -16.45 -20.18 10.04
C SER A 187 -15.97 -18.74 10.25
N GLU A 188 -16.91 -17.80 10.38
CA GLU A 188 -16.63 -16.40 10.71
C GLU A 188 -15.83 -16.26 12.02
N LEU A 189 -16.15 -17.07 13.04
CA LEU A 189 -15.41 -17.08 14.30
C LEU A 189 -13.95 -17.47 14.09
N THR A 190 -13.68 -18.50 13.27
CA THR A 190 -12.29 -18.89 12.96
C THR A 190 -11.58 -17.81 12.14
N GLN A 191 -12.28 -17.14 11.22
CA GLN A 191 -11.72 -16.01 10.47
C GLN A 191 -11.36 -14.84 11.39
N ALA A 192 -12.20 -14.48 12.35
CA ALA A 192 -11.91 -13.42 13.34
C ALA A 192 -10.71 -13.78 14.23
N MET A 193 -10.63 -15.04 14.67
CA MET A 193 -9.47 -15.56 15.40
C MET A 193 -8.19 -15.45 14.56
N TYR A 194 -8.23 -15.83 13.29
CA TYR A 194 -7.07 -15.71 12.38
C TYR A 194 -6.69 -14.27 12.09
N GLY A 195 -7.66 -13.40 11.89
CA GLY A 195 -7.42 -11.96 11.78
C GLY A 195 -6.68 -11.44 13.01
N SER A 196 -7.10 -11.83 14.21
CA SER A 196 -6.45 -11.44 15.47
C SER A 196 -5.00 -11.95 15.57
N LEU A 197 -4.75 -13.21 15.20
CA LEU A 197 -3.40 -13.79 15.18
C LEU A 197 -2.49 -13.10 14.16
N ILE A 198 -3.02 -12.73 12.99
CA ILE A 198 -2.26 -12.01 11.96
C ILE A 198 -1.96 -10.57 12.43
N VAL A 199 -2.92 -9.89 13.07
CA VAL A 199 -2.68 -8.58 13.68
C VAL A 199 -1.58 -8.67 14.75
N GLN A 200 -1.61 -9.71 15.59
CA GLN A 200 -0.54 -9.96 16.55
C GLN A 200 0.81 -10.17 15.86
N LEU A 201 0.88 -10.99 14.79
CA LEU A 201 2.11 -11.13 14.00
C LEU A 201 2.61 -9.80 13.44
N LEU A 202 1.72 -8.94 12.93
CA LEU A 202 2.10 -7.61 12.43
C LEU A 202 2.69 -6.73 13.54
N ILE A 203 2.14 -6.79 14.76
CA ILE A 203 2.66 -6.07 15.93
C ILE A 203 4.04 -6.59 16.34
N GLU A 204 4.25 -7.91 16.37
CA GLU A 204 5.55 -8.51 16.67
C GLU A 204 6.60 -8.16 15.60
N ILE A 205 6.21 -8.19 14.32
CA ILE A 205 7.08 -7.73 13.22
C ILE A 205 7.44 -6.26 13.41
N TYR A 206 6.47 -5.41 13.74
CA TYR A 206 6.73 -4.00 14.02
C TYR A 206 7.73 -3.83 15.15
N ALA A 207 7.54 -4.51 16.28
CA ALA A 207 8.46 -4.47 17.42
C ALA A 207 9.88 -4.95 17.05
N GLU A 208 9.98 -5.98 16.20
CA GLU A 208 11.27 -6.48 15.73
C GLU A 208 12.00 -5.45 14.84
N LEU A 209 11.28 -4.85 13.90
CA LEU A 209 11.82 -3.80 13.02
C LEU A 209 12.19 -2.54 13.79
N VAL A 210 11.39 -2.20 14.81
CA VAL A 210 11.64 -1.11 15.75
C VAL A 210 12.98 -1.31 16.45
N ALA A 211 13.16 -2.42 17.14
CA ALA A 211 14.39 -2.62 17.88
C ALA A 211 15.60 -2.96 16.98
N ALA A 212 15.39 -3.26 15.68
CA ALA A 212 16.47 -3.41 14.70
C ALA A 212 16.90 -2.08 14.05
N GLY A 213 16.00 -1.10 14.02
CA GLY A 213 16.31 0.28 13.65
C GLY A 213 16.90 1.05 14.82
N ASP A 214 17.44 2.23 14.53
CA ASP A 214 17.84 3.17 15.56
C ASP A 214 16.55 3.62 16.27
N ALA A 215 16.39 3.31 17.56
CA ALA A 215 15.14 3.52 18.30
C ALA A 215 14.69 5.00 18.29
N ASP A 216 15.64 5.91 18.05
CA ASP A 216 15.46 7.37 17.94
C ASP A 216 14.91 7.81 16.56
N VAL A 217 14.99 6.95 15.54
CA VAL A 217 14.62 7.21 14.13
C VAL A 217 13.30 6.55 13.72
N LEU A 218 12.80 5.60 14.52
CA LEU A 218 11.42 5.14 14.43
C LEU A 218 10.51 6.34 14.49
N GLY A 219 10.06 6.77 13.31
CA GLY A 219 9.31 7.99 13.11
C GLY A 219 8.27 8.07 14.19
N ASP A 220 8.57 8.94 15.15
CA ASP A 220 7.88 9.06 16.41
C ASP A 220 6.39 8.78 16.21
N PHE A 221 5.87 7.68 16.75
CA PHE A 221 4.48 7.23 16.53
C PHE A 221 3.48 8.34 16.88
N ARG A 222 3.89 9.34 17.66
CA ARG A 222 3.12 10.55 17.89
C ARG A 222 2.81 11.30 16.58
N MET A 223 3.61 11.18 15.52
CA MET A 223 3.33 11.66 14.15
C MET A 223 2.11 11.02 13.49
N GLU A 224 1.76 9.77 13.82
CA GLU A 224 0.62 9.08 13.20
C GLU A 224 -0.69 9.80 13.45
N LYS A 225 -0.85 10.44 14.62
CA LYS A 225 -2.03 11.26 14.93
C LYS A 225 -2.17 12.44 13.97
N ALA A 226 -1.05 13.09 13.63
CA ALA A 226 -1.08 14.20 12.68
C ALA A 226 -1.30 13.71 11.25
N ILE A 227 -0.64 12.62 10.84
CA ILE A 227 -0.81 12.05 9.50
C ILE A 227 -2.25 11.58 9.30
N ARG A 228 -2.81 10.82 10.24
CA ARG A 228 -4.22 10.41 10.21
C ARG A 228 -5.15 11.61 10.09
N TRP A 229 -4.92 12.64 10.90
CA TRP A 229 -5.71 13.86 10.84
C TRP A 229 -5.64 14.52 9.45
N MET A 230 -4.46 14.56 8.82
CA MET A 230 -4.30 15.11 7.46
C MET A 230 -5.12 14.34 6.41
N HIS A 231 -5.22 13.01 6.53
CA HIS A 231 -6.05 12.18 5.64
C HIS A 231 -7.55 12.36 5.91
N GLU A 232 -7.96 12.41 7.17
CA GLU A 232 -9.36 12.56 7.56
C GLU A 232 -9.92 13.98 7.31
N HIS A 233 -9.05 14.99 7.23
CA HIS A 233 -9.45 16.40 7.16
C HIS A 233 -8.78 17.14 6.00
N VAL A 234 -8.74 16.53 4.82
CA VAL A 234 -8.17 17.15 3.62
C VAL A 234 -8.80 18.51 3.30
N ASP A 235 -10.09 18.68 3.62
CA ASP A 235 -10.87 19.92 3.49
C ASP A 235 -10.40 21.06 4.40
N ARG A 236 -9.69 20.76 5.50
CA ARG A 236 -9.34 21.76 6.52
C ARG A 236 -7.86 22.12 6.49
N PRO A 237 -7.49 23.39 6.31
CA PRO A 237 -6.09 23.78 6.34
C PRO A 237 -5.53 23.58 7.75
N ALA A 238 -4.36 22.96 7.83
CA ALA A 238 -3.59 22.89 9.06
C ALA A 238 -2.20 23.47 8.86
N SER A 239 -1.81 24.34 9.78
CA SER A 239 -0.42 24.75 9.90
C SER A 239 0.44 23.59 10.39
N VAL A 240 1.72 23.61 10.02
CA VAL A 240 2.70 22.64 10.54
C VAL A 240 2.76 22.70 12.08
N LYS A 241 2.50 23.86 12.68
CA LYS A 241 2.42 24.02 14.14
C LYS A 241 1.27 23.20 14.75
N GLN A 242 0.09 23.21 14.13
CA GLN A 242 -1.04 22.40 14.59
C GLN A 242 -0.78 20.91 14.40
N LEU A 243 -0.16 20.51 13.29
CA LEU A 243 0.21 19.11 13.05
C LEU A 243 1.24 18.63 14.09
N ALA A 244 2.29 19.41 14.35
CA ALA A 244 3.27 19.11 15.38
C ALA A 244 2.64 19.02 16.78
N ALA A 245 1.72 19.94 17.12
CA ALA A 245 1.01 19.92 18.40
C ALA A 245 0.12 18.67 18.57
N ARG A 246 -0.57 18.23 17.52
CA ARG A 246 -1.35 16.97 17.51
C ARG A 246 -0.46 15.74 17.76
N SER A 247 0.80 15.87 17.39
CA SER A 247 1.83 14.87 17.63
C SER A 247 2.62 15.09 18.92
N GLY A 248 2.28 16.07 19.76
CA GLY A 248 3.08 16.35 20.97
C GLY A 248 4.56 16.63 20.67
N LEU A 249 4.86 17.11 19.46
CA LEU A 249 6.21 17.31 18.94
C LEU A 249 6.51 18.80 18.78
N SER A 250 7.80 19.14 18.90
CA SER A 250 8.26 20.47 18.47
C SER A 250 8.14 20.60 16.95
N VAL A 251 7.87 21.82 16.47
CA VAL A 251 7.68 22.08 15.03
C VAL A 251 8.91 21.70 14.21
N ASN A 252 10.11 21.98 14.72
CA ASN A 252 11.35 21.68 14.03
C ASN A 252 11.58 20.16 13.93
N TYR A 253 11.38 19.43 15.04
CA TYR A 253 11.53 17.97 15.04
C TYR A 253 10.49 17.32 14.12
N PHE A 254 9.23 17.77 14.19
CA PHE A 254 8.17 17.30 13.30
C PHE A 254 8.54 17.50 11.82
N ARG A 255 9.03 18.68 11.43
CA ARG A 255 9.47 18.94 10.03
C ARG A 255 10.59 18.02 9.59
N THR A 256 11.62 17.87 10.42
CA THR A 256 12.78 17.02 10.12
C THR A 256 12.36 15.57 9.95
N MET A 257 11.58 15.05 10.90
CA MET A 257 11.11 13.67 10.85
C MET A 257 10.12 13.42 9.73
N PHE A 258 9.22 14.37 9.46
CA PHE A 258 8.27 14.27 8.34
C PHE A 258 9.00 14.26 6.99
N LYS A 259 9.97 15.15 6.79
CA LYS A 259 10.78 15.18 5.56
C LYS A 259 11.63 13.91 5.41
N LYS A 260 12.21 13.41 6.50
CA LYS A 260 12.95 12.14 6.52
C LYS A 260 12.05 10.96 6.14
N ARG A 261 10.81 10.94 6.63
CA ARG A 261 9.85 9.85 6.41
C ARG A 261 9.17 9.88 5.04
N PHE A 262 8.80 11.05 4.53
CA PHE A 262 7.97 11.20 3.32
C PHE A 262 8.70 11.86 2.14
N GLY A 263 9.97 12.24 2.29
CA GLY A 263 10.77 12.91 1.27
C GLY A 263 10.32 14.35 0.95
N LYS A 264 9.22 14.81 1.54
CA LYS A 264 8.60 16.12 1.30
C LYS A 264 8.18 16.78 2.61
N ASN A 265 7.93 18.09 2.57
CA ASN A 265 7.49 18.81 3.76
C ASN A 265 5.98 18.55 4.03
N PRO A 266 5.48 18.78 5.25
CA PRO A 266 4.08 18.52 5.59
C PRO A 266 3.04 19.31 4.78
N TYR A 267 3.39 20.52 4.35
CA TYR A 267 2.49 21.38 3.57
C TYR A 267 2.31 20.84 2.15
N ASP A 268 3.41 20.42 1.51
CA ASP A 268 3.37 19.81 0.18
C ASP A 268 2.59 18.50 0.21
N TYR A 269 2.79 17.68 1.25
CA TYR A 269 2.03 16.44 1.43
C TYR A 269 0.53 16.69 1.60
N MET A 270 0.13 17.65 2.44
CA MET A 270 -1.29 18.03 2.60
C MET A 270 -1.90 18.53 1.29
N THR A 271 -1.12 19.30 0.53
CA THR A 271 -1.52 19.81 -0.77
C THR A 271 -1.79 18.67 -1.74
N GLU A 272 -0.90 17.68 -1.82
CA GLU A 272 -1.11 16.51 -2.68
C GLU A 272 -2.35 15.71 -2.30
N LEU A 273 -2.60 15.48 -1.00
CA LEU A 273 -3.81 14.80 -0.53
C LEU A 273 -5.08 15.53 -0.99
N ARG A 274 -5.09 16.85 -0.87
CA ARG A 274 -6.20 17.69 -1.36
C ARG A 274 -6.42 17.58 -2.85
N MET A 275 -5.36 17.63 -3.64
CA MET A 275 -5.49 17.56 -5.09
C MET A 275 -5.96 16.17 -5.54
N LYS A 276 -5.52 15.10 -4.87
CA LYS A 276 -6.05 13.75 -5.10
C LYS A 276 -7.55 13.69 -4.77
N ARG A 277 -7.98 14.21 -3.62
CA ARG A 277 -9.40 14.27 -3.28
C ARG A 277 -10.22 15.12 -4.26
N ALA A 278 -9.66 16.23 -4.72
CA ALA A 278 -10.30 17.08 -5.72
C ALA A 278 -10.51 16.34 -7.05
N MET A 279 -9.51 15.55 -7.46
CA MET A 279 -9.60 14.71 -8.65
C MET A 279 -10.72 13.68 -8.49
N GLU A 280 -10.77 12.95 -7.37
CA GLU A 280 -11.86 12.00 -7.07
C GLU A 280 -13.23 12.67 -7.18
N LEU A 281 -13.42 13.83 -6.52
CA LEU A 281 -14.70 14.55 -6.56
C LEU A 281 -15.09 15.00 -7.98
N LEU A 282 -14.14 15.50 -8.78
CA LEU A 282 -14.40 15.93 -10.16
C LEU A 282 -14.73 14.75 -11.10
N LEU A 283 -14.28 13.55 -10.77
CA LEU A 283 -14.52 12.32 -11.53
C LEU A 283 -15.83 11.63 -11.12
N GLU A 284 -16.14 11.62 -9.82
CA GLU A 284 -17.26 10.89 -9.25
C GLU A 284 -18.56 11.71 -9.23
N THR A 285 -18.45 13.04 -9.18
CA THR A 285 -19.60 13.96 -9.05
C THR A 285 -19.73 14.92 -10.23
N ASP A 286 -20.88 15.57 -10.34
CA ASP A 286 -21.13 16.61 -11.36
C ASP A 286 -20.83 18.04 -10.83
N ASP A 287 -20.15 18.14 -9.69
CA ASP A 287 -19.85 19.40 -9.02
C ASP A 287 -19.07 20.36 -9.93
N LYS A 288 -19.27 21.67 -9.78
CA LYS A 288 -18.47 22.65 -10.52
C LYS A 288 -17.10 22.75 -9.86
N VAL A 289 -16.07 23.08 -10.65
CA VAL A 289 -14.70 23.30 -10.16
C VAL A 289 -14.66 24.24 -8.96
N LYS A 290 -15.49 25.30 -8.96
CA LYS A 290 -15.63 26.24 -7.85
C LYS A 290 -16.20 25.60 -6.57
N ASP A 291 -17.11 24.64 -6.72
CA ASP A 291 -17.79 23.98 -5.61
C ASP A 291 -16.83 22.97 -4.97
N VAL A 292 -16.08 22.21 -5.78
CA VAL A 292 -14.99 21.34 -5.32
C VAL A 292 -13.87 22.14 -4.64
N ALA A 293 -13.48 23.27 -5.21
CA ALA A 293 -12.48 24.16 -4.61
C ALA A 293 -12.93 24.63 -3.21
N SER A 294 -14.17 25.10 -3.10
CA SER A 294 -14.77 25.54 -1.84
C SER A 294 -14.83 24.40 -0.82
N ALA A 295 -15.28 23.21 -1.23
CA ALA A 295 -15.37 22.02 -0.38
C ALA A 295 -14.01 21.58 0.18
N LEU A 296 -12.91 21.91 -0.50
CA LEU A 296 -11.55 21.60 -0.08
C LEU A 296 -10.83 22.77 0.61
N GLY A 297 -11.59 23.81 0.97
CA GLY A 297 -11.11 24.95 1.75
C GLY A 297 -10.34 26.00 0.93
N PHE A 298 -10.53 26.04 -0.39
CA PHE A 298 -9.98 27.09 -1.24
C PHE A 298 -10.95 28.26 -1.37
N THR A 299 -10.52 29.45 -0.98
CA THR A 299 -11.29 30.69 -1.13
C THR A 299 -11.24 31.23 -2.56
N ASP A 300 -10.17 30.93 -3.30
CA ASP A 300 -9.97 31.35 -4.68
C ASP A 300 -9.90 30.13 -5.64
N PRO A 301 -10.93 29.94 -6.50
CA PRO A 301 -10.94 28.90 -7.52
C PRO A 301 -9.78 28.98 -8.52
N PHE A 302 -9.22 30.17 -8.76
CA PHE A 302 -8.06 30.34 -9.65
C PHE A 302 -6.79 29.81 -8.99
N ALA A 303 -6.54 30.14 -7.72
CA ALA A 303 -5.46 29.56 -6.93
C ALA A 303 -5.57 28.04 -6.84
N PHE A 304 -6.77 27.51 -6.59
CA PHE A 304 -7.04 26.07 -6.63
C PHE A 304 -6.65 25.47 -7.99
N SER A 305 -7.13 26.05 -9.09
CA SER A 305 -6.88 25.50 -10.44
C SER A 305 -5.39 25.51 -10.81
N LYS A 306 -4.66 26.55 -10.38
CA LYS A 306 -3.21 26.65 -10.55
C LYS A 306 -2.49 25.56 -9.76
N GLN A 307 -2.85 25.35 -8.50
CA GLN A 307 -2.25 24.33 -7.64
C GLN A 307 -2.58 22.91 -8.11
N PHE A 308 -3.83 22.69 -8.54
CA PHE A 308 -4.29 21.44 -9.13
C PHE A 308 -3.47 21.08 -10.37
N LYS A 309 -3.30 22.03 -11.30
CA LYS A 309 -2.47 21.82 -12.48
C LYS A 309 -0.99 21.61 -12.14
N ALA A 310 -0.47 22.29 -11.13
CA ALA A 310 0.91 22.10 -10.70
C ALA A 310 1.18 20.70 -10.15
N VAL A 311 0.24 20.14 -9.39
CA VAL A 311 0.37 18.82 -8.76
C VAL A 311 0.04 17.68 -9.72
N LEU A 312 -1.05 17.80 -10.48
CA LEU A 312 -1.59 16.72 -11.31
C LEU A 312 -1.24 16.85 -12.81
N GLY A 313 -0.65 17.98 -13.21
CA GLY A 313 -0.24 18.24 -14.59
C GLY A 313 -1.37 18.61 -15.56
N VAL A 314 -2.63 18.53 -15.13
CA VAL A 314 -3.82 18.85 -15.95
C VAL A 314 -4.72 19.88 -15.25
N ALA A 315 -5.48 20.64 -16.02
CA ALA A 315 -6.44 21.59 -15.44
C ALA A 315 -7.67 20.84 -14.88
N PRO A 316 -8.26 21.29 -13.77
CA PRO A 316 -9.43 20.63 -13.18
C PRO A 316 -10.64 20.62 -14.12
N SER A 317 -10.77 21.60 -15.01
CA SER A 317 -11.83 21.67 -16.02
C SER A 317 -11.77 20.53 -17.05
N HIS A 318 -10.61 19.94 -17.28
CA HIS A 318 -10.44 18.82 -18.21
C HIS A 318 -10.83 17.48 -17.59
N LEU A 319 -10.96 17.41 -16.26
CA LEU A 319 -11.31 16.20 -15.52
C LEU A 319 -12.79 16.13 -15.17
N LYS A 320 -13.63 17.03 -15.69
CA LYS A 320 -15.06 16.93 -15.48
C LYS A 320 -15.64 15.89 -16.42
N ARG A 321 -16.36 14.90 -15.89
CA ARG A 321 -17.14 13.97 -16.71
C ARG A 321 -18.10 14.78 -17.58
N GLY A 322 -17.90 14.70 -18.89
CA GLY A 322 -18.69 15.46 -19.86
C GLY A 322 -20.15 15.03 -19.80
N LYS A 323 -21.06 15.98 -19.62
CA LYS A 323 -22.38 15.83 -20.22
C LYS A 323 -22.16 15.71 -21.72
N GLU A 324 -22.55 14.59 -22.33
CA GLU A 324 -22.88 14.60 -23.75
C GLU A 324 -23.78 15.81 -23.97
N LYS A 325 -23.28 16.79 -24.73
CA LYS A 325 -24.18 17.74 -25.36
C LYS A 325 -24.91 16.94 -26.42
N THR A 326 -26.10 16.45 -26.11
CA THR A 326 -27.13 16.27 -27.13
C THR A 326 -27.33 17.65 -27.74
N ALA A 327 -26.70 17.88 -28.88
CA ALA A 327 -27.08 18.96 -29.76
C ALA A 327 -28.38 18.52 -30.42
N ASP A 328 -29.52 19.03 -29.92
CA ASP A 328 -30.65 19.31 -30.79
C ASP A 328 -30.14 20.28 -31.86
N TRP A 329 -30.09 19.83 -33.13
CA TRP A 329 -30.59 20.49 -34.35
C TRP A 329 -30.50 19.48 -35.51
#